data_AF-A0AAU9TTS0-F1
#
_entry.id   AF-A0AAU9TTS0-F1
#
_cell.length_a   1.000
_cell.length_b   1.000
_cell.length_c   1.000
_cell.angle_alpha   90.00
_cell.angle_beta   90.00
_cell.angle_gamma   90.00
#
_symmetry.space_group_name_H-M   'P 1'
#
loop_
_entity.id
_entity.type
_entity.pdbx_description
1 polymer ?
#
loop_
_entity_poly.entity_id
_entity_poly.type
_entity_poly.pdbx_seq_one_letter_code
_entity_poly.pdbx_strand_id
1 'polypeptide(L)'
;MLDVVLVRDSVDIREITVALADGIVPADAYHPSIDIKVGHKAFRRSDSIVPSNIDPVRDWNFKRSDSTLLSKLLSEVSWHDVLEAQDVHVACRHFYETIYSIFDICIPKKCRNTGKSRRYPVWFTKSIIKDCKRKIGLHSAWK
;
A
#
# COMPACT_ATOMS: atom_id res chain seq x y z
N MET A 1 19.74 -14.24 14.01
CA MET A 1 19.20 -12.89 14.24
C MET A 1 19.00 -12.24 12.88
N LEU A 2 17.78 -11.79 12.60
CA LEU A 2 17.40 -11.33 11.26
C LEU A 2 17.14 -9.82 11.35
N ASP A 3 18.02 -9.02 10.76
CA ASP A 3 17.74 -7.61 10.51
C ASP A 3 16.94 -7.50 9.21
N VAL A 4 15.81 -6.80 9.28
CA VAL A 4 14.90 -6.65 8.13
C VAL A 4 15.08 -5.26 7.55
N VAL A 5 15.63 -5.19 6.35
CA VAL A 5 15.73 -3.95 5.57
C VAL A 5 14.57 -3.88 4.60
N LEU A 6 13.62 -2.96 4.86
CA LEU A 6 12.49 -2.73 3.96
C LEU A 6 12.87 -1.66 2.94
N VAL A 7 13.06 -2.09 1.69
CA VAL A 7 13.25 -1.18 0.55
C VAL A 7 11.95 -1.16 -0.26
N ARG A 8 11.54 0.03 -0.71
CA ARG A 8 10.37 0.15 -1.58
C ARG A 8 10.63 -0.64 -2.86
N ASP A 9 9.76 -1.61 -3.16
CA ASP A 9 9.75 -2.27 -4.45
C ASP A 9 9.44 -1.21 -5.53
N SER A 10 10.50 -0.74 -6.16
CA SER A 10 10.45 0.18 -7.26
C SER A 10 11.50 -0.30 -8.24
N VAL A 11 11.14 -0.29 -9.52
CA VAL A 11 11.95 -0.75 -10.68
C VAL A 11 13.33 -0.06 -10.76
N ASP A 12 13.57 0.94 -9.92
CA ASP A 12 14.73 1.82 -9.92
C ASP A 12 15.82 1.45 -8.91
N ILE A 13 15.73 0.34 -8.17
CA ILE A 13 16.87 -0.11 -7.35
C ILE A 13 17.94 -0.69 -8.29
N ARG A 14 19.15 -0.13 -8.24
CA ARG A 14 20.30 -0.58 -9.03
C ARG A 14 21.17 -1.55 -8.24
N GLU A 15 21.38 -1.28 -6.96
CA GLU A 15 22.30 -2.03 -6.11
C GLU A 15 21.94 -1.84 -4.64
N ILE A 16 22.10 -2.89 -3.84
CA ILE A 16 22.03 -2.84 -2.38
C ILE A 16 23.34 -3.44 -1.86
N THR A 17 24.11 -2.65 -1.11
CA THR A 17 25.33 -3.11 -0.45
C THR A 17 25.11 -3.06 1.05
N VAL A 18 25.42 -4.17 1.72
CA VAL A 18 25.35 -4.30 3.18
C VAL A 18 26.74 -4.64 3.68
N ALA A 19 27.28 -3.82 4.57
CA ALA A 19 28.60 -4.01 5.16
C ALA A 19 28.53 -3.89 6.68
N LEU A 20 29.46 -4.54 7.38
CA LEU A 20 29.68 -4.29 8.80
C LEU A 20 30.36 -2.93 8.95
N ALA A 21 29.91 -2.16 9.92
CA ALA A 21 30.44 -0.85 10.23
C ALA A 21 30.97 -0.81 11.67
N ASP A 22 31.96 0.04 11.92
CA ASP A 22 32.39 0.32 13.28
C ASP A 22 31.36 1.25 13.95
N GLY A 23 30.71 0.74 14.98
CA GLY A 23 29.76 1.50 15.79
C GLY A 23 30.47 2.47 16.74
N ILE A 24 29.74 3.51 17.18
CA ILE A 24 30.20 4.40 18.27
C ILE A 24 30.30 3.64 19.60
N VAL A 25 29.56 2.54 19.72
CA VAL A 25 29.55 1.62 20.86
C VAL A 25 30.13 0.29 20.39
N PRO A 26 30.92 -0.43 21.23
CA PRO A 26 31.38 -1.77 20.92
C PRO A 26 30.21 -2.66 20.52
N ALA A 27 30.33 -3.32 19.36
CA ALA A 27 29.30 -4.21 18.85
C ALA A 27 29.07 -5.37 19.83
N ASP A 28 27.83 -5.54 20.30
CA ASP A 28 27.45 -6.75 21.02
C ASP A 28 27.14 -7.88 20.02
N ALA A 29 27.21 -9.13 20.47
CA ALA A 29 27.01 -10.32 19.62
C ALA A 29 25.63 -10.39 18.96
N TYR A 30 24.67 -9.59 19.43
CA TYR A 30 23.28 -9.51 19.00
C TYR A 30 22.93 -8.17 18.34
N HIS A 31 23.86 -7.23 18.15
CA HIS A 31 23.56 -5.95 17.48
C HIS A 31 24.81 -5.42 16.76
N PRO A 32 25.29 -6.11 15.70
CA PRO A 32 26.37 -5.59 14.90
C PRO A 32 25.95 -4.29 14.23
N SER A 33 26.86 -3.32 14.17
CA SER A 33 26.63 -2.09 13.42
C SER A 33 26.69 -2.40 11.92
N ILE A 34 25.67 -1.98 11.17
CA ILE A 34 25.53 -2.27 9.73
C ILE A 34 25.48 -0.96 8.96
N ASP A 35 26.28 -0.86 7.89
CA ASP A 35 26.18 0.19 6.87
C ASP A 35 25.42 -0.34 5.66
N ILE A 36 24.36 0.36 5.27
CA ILE A 36 23.45 -0.03 4.19
C ILE A 36 23.45 1.07 3.14
N LYS A 37 23.90 0.73 1.92
CA LYS A 37 23.88 1.62 0.76
C LYS A 37 22.86 1.11 -0.25
N VAL A 38 21.91 1.97 -0.62
CA VAL A 38 20.89 1.67 -1.62
C VAL A 38 21.06 2.62 -2.80
N GLY A 39 21.50 2.08 -3.93
CA GLY A 39 21.66 2.82 -5.19
C GLY A 39 20.35 2.88 -5.97
N HIS A 40 19.87 4.09 -6.27
CA HIS A 40 18.68 4.30 -7.10
C HIS A 40 19.05 4.81 -8.51
N LYS A 41 18.41 4.29 -9.56
CA LYS A 41 18.61 4.73 -10.97
C LYS A 41 18.07 6.13 -11.23
N ALA A 42 16.98 6.51 -10.54
CA ALA A 42 16.39 7.84 -10.62
C ALA A 42 15.79 8.21 -9.26
N PHE A 43 16.18 9.37 -8.72
CA PHE A 43 15.52 9.95 -7.54
C PHE A 43 14.33 10.79 -8.01
N ARG A 44 13.16 10.17 -8.16
CA ARG A 44 11.92 10.95 -8.32
C ARG A 44 11.51 11.44 -6.94
N ARG A 45 11.43 12.75 -6.74
CA ARG A 45 10.84 13.36 -5.53
C ARG A 45 9.45 12.77 -5.37
N SER A 46 9.30 11.81 -4.45
CA SER A 46 8.08 11.05 -4.13
C SER A 46 6.87 11.49 -4.95
N ASP A 47 6.81 11.01 -6.20
CA ASP A 47 5.62 11.15 -7.04
C ASP A 47 4.51 10.51 -6.23
N SER A 48 3.61 11.35 -5.69
CA SER A 48 2.44 11.02 -4.88
C SER A 48 2.61 9.79 -3.97
N ILE A 49 2.51 9.96 -2.64
CA ILE A 49 2.32 8.81 -1.75
C ILE A 49 0.90 8.28 -1.97
N VAL A 50 0.66 7.71 -3.16
CA VAL A 50 -0.46 6.84 -3.44
C VAL A 50 -0.16 5.62 -2.59
N PRO A 51 -1.01 5.33 -1.63
CA PRO A 51 -0.84 4.14 -0.82
C PRO A 51 -0.82 2.92 -1.74
N SER A 52 0.22 2.09 -1.65
CA SER A 52 0.30 0.86 -2.47
C SER A 52 -0.86 -0.10 -2.19
N ASN A 53 -1.52 0.03 -1.05
CA ASN A 53 -2.67 -0.78 -0.67
C ASN A 53 -3.99 -0.33 -1.32
N ILE A 54 -3.97 0.69 -2.18
CA ILE A 54 -5.16 1.14 -2.89
C ILE A 54 -4.95 0.95 -4.38
N ASP A 55 -5.76 0.06 -4.96
CA ASP A 55 -5.96 -0.02 -6.39
C ASP A 55 -7.03 1.02 -6.80
N PRO A 56 -6.66 2.10 -7.52
CA PRO A 56 -7.62 3.12 -7.95
C PRO A 56 -8.66 2.58 -8.94
N VAL A 57 -8.37 1.49 -9.66
CA VAL A 57 -9.31 0.84 -10.60
C VAL A 57 -10.42 0.11 -9.84
N ARG A 58 -10.11 -0.37 -8.63
CA ARG A 58 -10.98 -1.18 -7.75
C ARG A 58 -11.35 -0.47 -6.44
N ASP A 59 -11.37 0.87 -6.42
CA ASP A 59 -11.76 1.65 -5.23
C ASP A 59 -13.24 2.01 -5.24
N TRP A 60 -14.10 1.05 -4.94
CA TRP A 60 -15.55 1.25 -4.88
C TRP A 60 -16.00 2.00 -3.61
N ASN A 61 -17.04 2.82 -3.74
CA ASN A 61 -17.66 3.54 -2.63
C ASN A 61 -18.83 2.77 -2.03
N PHE A 62 -18.53 1.77 -1.19
CA PHE A 62 -19.53 0.97 -0.48
C PHE A 62 -20.50 1.79 0.41
N LYS A 63 -20.15 3.02 0.80
CA LYS A 63 -21.09 3.89 1.52
C LYS A 63 -22.25 4.37 0.64
N ARG A 64 -22.05 4.42 -0.68
CA ARG A 64 -23.04 4.87 -1.67
C ARG A 64 -23.49 3.73 -2.60
N SER A 65 -23.35 2.47 -2.17
CA SER A 65 -23.80 1.33 -2.96
C SER A 65 -25.32 1.24 -3.00
N ASP A 66 -25.87 0.81 -4.13
CA ASP A 66 -27.25 0.36 -4.19
C ASP A 66 -27.34 -1.08 -3.67
N SER A 67 -27.65 -1.22 -2.39
CA SER A 67 -27.74 -2.53 -1.71
C SER A 67 -28.86 -3.40 -2.26
N THR A 68 -29.95 -2.80 -2.75
CA THR A 68 -31.10 -3.53 -3.31
C THR A 68 -30.73 -4.15 -4.64
N LEU A 69 -30.12 -3.36 -5.53
CA LEU A 69 -29.62 -3.85 -6.81
C LEU A 69 -28.50 -4.88 -6.63
N LEU A 70 -27.59 -4.65 -5.68
CA LEU A 70 -26.52 -5.59 -5.37
C LEU A 70 -27.05 -6.95 -4.93
N SER A 71 -28.01 -6.97 -4.00
CA SER A 71 -28.62 -8.22 -3.53
C SER A 71 -29.35 -8.95 -4.65
N LYS A 72 -30.04 -8.21 -5.53
CA LYS A 72 -30.74 -8.78 -6.68
C LYS A 72 -29.75 -9.45 -7.63
N LEU A 73 -28.72 -8.73 -8.08
CA LEU A 73 -27.74 -9.26 -9.03
C LEU A 73 -26.98 -10.45 -8.46
N LEU A 74 -26.62 -10.44 -7.18
CA LEU A 74 -25.99 -11.59 -6.52
C LEU A 74 -26.88 -12.83 -6.46
N SER A 75 -28.21 -12.65 -6.36
CA SER A 75 -29.16 -13.76 -6.35
C SER A 75 -29.46 -14.33 -7.73
N GLU A 76 -29.35 -13.50 -8.77
CA GLU A 76 -29.62 -13.87 -10.16
C GLU A 76 -28.39 -14.40 -10.90
N VAL A 77 -27.19 -14.19 -10.35
CA VAL A 77 -25.96 -14.60 -11.03
C VAL A 77 -25.79 -16.12 -11.05
N SER A 78 -25.38 -16.64 -12.20
CA SER A 78 -25.03 -18.04 -12.34
C SER A 78 -23.63 -18.28 -11.77
N TRP A 79 -23.52 -19.24 -10.85
CA TRP A 79 -22.24 -19.67 -10.26
C TRP A 79 -21.64 -20.90 -10.97
N HIS A 80 -22.21 -21.29 -12.12
CA HIS A 80 -21.81 -22.50 -12.83
C HIS A 80 -20.31 -22.54 -13.14
N ASP A 81 -19.76 -21.46 -13.70
CA ASP A 81 -18.33 -21.36 -14.04
C ASP A 81 -17.40 -21.46 -12.82
N VAL A 82 -17.88 -21.09 -11.64
CA VAL A 82 -17.12 -21.19 -10.38
C VAL A 82 -17.18 -22.62 -9.83
N LEU A 83 -18.35 -23.27 -9.93
CA LEU A 83 -18.60 -24.60 -9.38
C LEU A 83 -18.08 -25.74 -10.27
N GLU A 84 -17.99 -25.52 -11.59
CA GLU A 84 -17.50 -26.51 -12.57
C GLU A 84 -15.98 -26.42 -12.79
N ALA A 85 -15.34 -25.37 -12.31
CA ALA A 85 -13.89 -25.21 -12.42
C ALA A 85 -13.15 -26.34 -11.68
N GLN A 86 -12.31 -27.06 -12.42
CA GLN A 86 -11.48 -28.15 -11.86
C GLN A 86 -10.29 -27.65 -11.05
N ASP A 87 -9.85 -26.42 -11.31
CA ASP A 87 -8.71 -25.78 -10.66
C ASP A 87 -9.17 -24.63 -9.77
N VAL A 88 -8.62 -24.59 -8.55
CA VAL A 88 -8.97 -23.59 -7.54
C VAL A 88 -8.63 -22.17 -7.98
N HIS A 89 -7.52 -21.95 -8.68
CA HIS A 89 -7.15 -20.62 -9.16
C HIS A 89 -8.12 -20.13 -10.25
N VAL A 90 -8.58 -21.04 -11.11
CA VAL A 90 -9.60 -20.74 -12.13
C VAL A 90 -10.94 -20.43 -11.47
N ALA A 91 -11.38 -21.23 -10.49
CA ALA A 91 -12.60 -20.98 -9.72
C ALA A 91 -12.56 -19.62 -9.01
N CYS A 92 -11.45 -19.30 -8.33
CA CYS A 92 -11.25 -18.01 -7.69
C CYS A 92 -11.27 -16.86 -8.69
N ARG A 93 -10.66 -17.02 -9.87
CA ARG A 93 -10.67 -15.99 -10.91
C ARG A 93 -12.09 -15.67 -11.36
N HIS A 94 -12.87 -16.68 -11.73
CA HIS A 94 -14.27 -16.51 -12.13
C HIS A 94 -15.11 -15.88 -11.02
N PHE A 95 -14.91 -16.32 -9.78
CA PHE A 95 -15.60 -15.73 -8.63
C PHE A 95 -15.32 -14.22 -8.50
N TYR A 96 -14.04 -13.83 -8.53
CA TYR A 96 -13.66 -12.42 -8.39
C TYR A 96 -14.10 -11.58 -9.60
N GLU A 97 -14.00 -12.10 -10.82
CA GLU A 97 -14.47 -11.41 -12.04
C GLU A 97 -15.98 -11.14 -11.98
N THR A 98 -16.77 -12.15 -11.60
CA THR A 98 -18.22 -12.01 -11.45
C THR A 98 -18.57 -11.00 -10.36
N ILE A 99 -17.96 -11.09 -9.19
CA ILE A 99 -18.22 -10.14 -8.10
C ILE A 99 -17.81 -8.71 -8.48
N TYR A 100 -16.65 -8.51 -9.09
CA TYR A 100 -16.18 -7.19 -9.47
C TYR A 100 -17.00 -6.56 -10.59
N SER A 101 -17.51 -7.36 -11.53
CA SER A 101 -18.42 -6.85 -12.57
C SER A 101 -19.75 -6.37 -11.96
N ILE A 102 -20.30 -7.10 -10.98
CA ILE A 102 -21.47 -6.65 -10.21
C ILE A 102 -21.16 -5.36 -9.45
N PHE A 103 -19.98 -5.25 -8.82
CA PHE A 103 -19.60 -4.04 -8.10
C PHE A 103 -19.48 -2.82 -9.01
N ASP A 104 -18.96 -2.99 -10.23
CA ASP A 104 -18.89 -1.90 -11.20
C ASP A 104 -20.27 -1.39 -11.64
N ILE A 105 -21.31 -2.23 -11.57
CA ILE A 105 -22.70 -1.85 -11.85
C ILE A 105 -23.36 -1.19 -10.62
N CYS A 106 -23.22 -1.79 -9.45
CA CYS A 106 -23.98 -1.39 -8.25
C CYS A 106 -23.31 -0.30 -7.41
N ILE A 107 -21.99 -0.12 -7.53
CA ILE A 107 -21.22 0.68 -6.59
C ILE A 107 -20.42 1.74 -7.35
N PRO A 108 -20.70 3.04 -7.11
CA PRO A 108 -19.95 4.09 -7.77
C PRO A 108 -18.49 4.06 -7.33
N LYS A 109 -17.56 4.31 -8.28
CA LYS A 109 -16.14 4.42 -7.96
C LYS A 109 -15.86 5.66 -7.11
N LYS A 110 -14.94 5.56 -6.16
CA LYS A 110 -14.49 6.71 -5.37
C LYS A 110 -13.69 7.64 -6.26
N CYS A 111 -14.24 8.83 -6.53
CA CYS A 111 -13.45 9.93 -7.05
C CYS A 111 -12.52 10.42 -5.94
N ARG A 112 -11.29 9.89 -5.91
CA ARG A 112 -10.24 10.48 -5.09
C ARG A 112 -9.72 11.70 -5.82
N ASN A 113 -9.88 12.87 -5.21
CA ASN A 113 -9.15 14.05 -5.63
C ASN A 113 -7.65 13.76 -5.49
N THR A 114 -7.02 13.42 -6.61
CA THR A 114 -5.56 13.35 -6.76
C THR A 114 -4.94 14.76 -6.75
N GLY A 115 -5.78 15.80 -6.78
CA GLY A 115 -5.41 17.19 -6.58
C GLY A 115 -4.74 17.41 -5.22
N LYS A 116 -3.44 17.69 -5.29
CA LYS A 116 -2.50 17.89 -4.17
C LYS A 116 -2.31 16.62 -3.35
N SER A 117 -1.38 15.79 -3.85
CA SER A 117 -0.58 14.79 -3.11
C SER A 117 -0.83 14.86 -1.61
N ARG A 118 -1.43 13.81 -1.04
CA ARG A 118 -1.42 13.60 0.40
C ARG A 118 0.05 13.62 0.80
N ARG A 119 0.48 14.73 1.43
CA ARG A 119 1.86 14.91 1.92
C ARG A 119 2.26 13.82 2.91
N TYR A 120 1.27 13.10 3.45
CA TYR A 120 1.44 12.04 4.42
C TYR A 120 0.88 10.71 3.89
N PRO A 121 1.56 9.58 4.14
CA PRO A 121 1.03 8.24 3.86
C PRO A 121 -0.33 7.97 4.55
N VAL A 122 -1.11 7.00 4.06
CA VAL A 122 -2.42 6.66 4.68
C VAL A 122 -2.34 6.15 6.11
N TRP A 123 -1.22 5.57 6.50
CA TRP A 123 -1.00 5.06 7.86
C TRP A 123 -0.59 6.19 8.83
N PHE A 124 -0.41 7.41 8.35
CA PHE A 124 -0.28 8.58 9.22
C PHE A 124 -1.65 9.06 9.69
N THR A 125 -1.94 8.81 10.96
CA THR A 125 -3.11 9.38 11.63
C THR A 125 -2.92 10.88 11.87
N LYS A 126 -4.01 11.59 12.18
CA LYS A 126 -3.96 13.04 12.51
C LYS A 126 -3.04 13.32 13.71
N SER A 127 -2.97 12.41 14.69
CA SER A 127 -2.09 12.54 15.86
C SER A 127 -0.62 12.44 15.46
N ILE A 128 -0.23 11.42 14.68
CA ILE A 128 1.15 11.25 14.21
C ILE A 128 1.59 12.48 13.40
N ILE A 129 0.73 12.99 12.52
CA ILE A 129 1.03 14.21 11.75
C ILE A 129 1.26 15.41 12.67
N LYS A 130 0.44 15.57 13.71
CA LYS A 130 0.59 16.64 14.71
C LYS A 130 1.90 16.50 15.47
N ASP A 131 2.25 15.29 15.89
CA ASP A 131 3.47 15.00 16.63
C ASP A 131 4.72 15.26 15.78
N CYS A 132 4.73 14.86 14.51
CA CYS A 132 5.80 15.19 13.59
C CYS A 132 5.98 16.71 13.42
N LYS A 133 4.88 17.46 13.22
CA LYS A 133 4.94 18.92 13.10
C LYS A 133 5.46 19.57 14.39
N ARG A 134 5.00 19.10 15.55
CA ARG A 134 5.44 19.56 16.86
C ARG A 134 6.94 19.31 17.06
N LYS A 135 7.42 18.10 16.77
CA LYS A 135 8.85 17.76 16.85
C LYS A 135 9.70 18.68 15.97
N ILE A 136 9.28 18.89 14.72
CA ILE A 136 10.00 19.78 13.78
C ILE A 136 10.04 21.20 14.31
N GLY A 137 8.91 21.75 14.79
CA GLY A 137 8.83 23.10 15.32
C GLY A 137 9.71 23.33 16.56
N LEU A 138 9.70 22.38 17.50
CA LEU A 138 10.57 22.43 18.69
C LEU A 138 12.05 22.35 18.31
N HIS A 139 12.40 21.45 17.39
CA HIS A 139 13.78 21.29 16.93
C HIS A 139 14.29 22.52 16.17
N SER A 140 13.43 23.20 15.38
CA SER A 140 13.80 24.47 14.73
C SER A 140 13.94 25.64 15.69
N ALA A 141 13.26 25.63 16.84
CA ALA A 141 13.37 26.67 17.86
C ALA A 141 14.58 26.47 18.79
N TRP A 142 15.14 25.25 18.82
CA TRP A 142 16.30 24.91 19.64
C TRP A 142 17.64 25.10 18.90
N LYS A 143 17.62 25.10 17.57
CA LYS A 143 18.76 25.49 16.72
C LYS A 143 18.84 26.99 16.56
#